data_AF-A0A9P7C0K3-F1
#
_entry.id   AF-A0A9P7C0K3-F1
#
_cell.length_a   1.000
_cell.length_b   1.000
_cell.length_c   1.000
_cell.angle_alpha   90.00
_cell.angle_beta   90.00
_cell.angle_gamma   90.00
#
_symmetry.space_group_name_H-M   'P 1'
#
loop_
_entity.id
_entity.type
_entity.pdbx_description
1 polymer ?
#
loop_
_entity_poly.entity_id
_entity_poly.type
_entity_poly.pdbx_seq_one_letter_code
_entity_poly.pdbx_strand_id
1 'polypeptide(L)'
;MGTTVATNALLERKGERTLLVTTRGFRDGLRIAYQNRPRLFDRNVMLPEMLYESVVEADERVAADGEVIRDLDEAGLRLSMQAAAPPASPATLASRRFRLRTRAAR
;
A
#
# COMPACT_ATOMS: atom_id res chain seq x y z
N MET A 1 2.27 9.77 26.35
CA MET A 1 1.30 10.80 25.91
C MET A 1 0.88 10.48 24.49
N GLY A 2 -0.41 10.23 24.25
CA GLY A 2 -0.93 10.07 22.89
C GLY A 2 -1.23 11.45 22.31
N THR A 3 -0.66 11.77 21.15
CA THR A 3 -0.92 13.04 20.45
C THR A 3 -1.85 12.78 19.27
N THR A 4 -2.73 13.74 18.98
CA THR A 4 -3.67 13.70 17.85
C THR A 4 -3.04 14.18 16.54
N VAL A 5 -1.75 14.56 16.56
CA VAL A 5 -1.05 15.15 15.42
C VAL A 5 -1.08 14.22 14.20
N ALA A 6 -0.80 12.92 14.39
CA ALA A 6 -0.80 11.95 13.31
C ALA A 6 -2.20 11.75 12.71
N THR A 7 -3.24 11.68 13.56
CA THR A 7 -4.62 11.51 13.11
C THR A 7 -5.12 12.74 12.38
N ASN A 8 -4.85 13.94 12.90
CA ASN A 8 -5.25 15.19 12.26
C ASN A 8 -4.51 15.39 10.94
N ALA A 9 -3.21 15.09 10.88
CA ALA A 9 -2.44 15.14 9.63
C ALA A 9 -3.03 14.22 8.55
N LEU A 10 -3.46 13.01 8.92
CA LEU A 10 -4.13 12.09 8.01
C LEU A 10 -5.48 12.61 7.52
N LEU A 11 -6.32 13.10 8.43
CA LEU A 11 -7.65 13.64 8.11
C LEU A 11 -7.56 14.90 7.24
N GLU A 12 -6.58 15.75 7.51
CA GLU A 12 -6.33 16.99 6.77
C GLU A 12 -5.49 16.77 5.50
N ARG A 13 -5.13 15.52 5.18
CA ARG A 13 -4.24 15.17 4.05
C ARG A 13 -2.90 15.92 4.06
N LYS A 14 -2.41 16.29 5.25
CA LYS A 14 -1.12 16.94 5.48
C LYS A 14 -0.03 15.88 5.68
N GLY A 15 0.25 15.15 4.62
CA GLY A 15 1.30 14.14 4.57
C GLY A 15 2.32 14.41 3.47
N GLU A 16 3.45 13.72 3.55
CA GLU A 16 4.44 13.69 2.48
C GLU A 16 3.92 12.86 1.30
N ARG A 17 4.42 13.14 0.09
CA ARG A 17 4.10 12.36 -1.11
C ARG A 17 4.62 10.93 -0.93
N THR A 18 3.75 9.94 -1.14
CA THR A 18 4.11 8.53 -0.94
C THR A 18 3.96 7.69 -2.19
N LEU A 19 4.85 6.69 -2.31
CA LEU A 19 4.81 5.64 -3.30
C LEU A 19 4.27 4.36 -2.66
N LEU A 20 3.31 3.70 -3.31
CA LEU A 20 2.88 2.36 -2.93
C LEU A 20 3.73 1.32 -3.64
N VAL A 21 4.40 0.44 -2.88
CA VAL A 21 5.05 -0.75 -3.44
C VAL A 21 4.19 -1.98 -3.14
N THR A 22 3.88 -2.73 -4.18
CA THR A 22 3.07 -3.96 -4.09
C THR A 22 3.62 -5.06 -4.98
N THR A 23 3.24 -6.31 -4.75
CA THR A 23 3.65 -7.43 -5.60
C THR A 23 3.04 -7.31 -7.00
N ARG A 24 3.78 -7.70 -8.03
CA ARG A 24 3.30 -7.71 -9.42
C ARG A 24 1.92 -8.37 -9.56
N GLY A 25 0.98 -7.65 -10.18
CA GLY A 25 -0.42 -8.06 -10.34
C GLY A 25 -1.36 -7.55 -9.25
N PHE A 26 -0.87 -6.85 -8.22
CA PHE A 26 -1.68 -6.30 -7.12
C PHE A 26 -1.76 -4.77 -7.10
N ARG A 27 -1.35 -4.09 -8.18
CA ARG A 27 -1.39 -2.63 -8.33
C ARG A 27 -2.69 -1.99 -7.84
N ASP A 28 -3.82 -2.60 -8.18
CA ASP A 28 -5.15 -2.05 -7.91
C ASP A 28 -5.73 -2.47 -6.55
N GLY A 29 -4.99 -3.20 -5.71
CA GLY A 29 -5.51 -3.77 -4.47
C GLY A 29 -6.14 -2.73 -3.54
N LEU A 30 -5.42 -1.63 -3.25
CA LEU A 30 -5.94 -0.56 -2.41
C LEU A 30 -7.02 0.28 -3.11
N ARG A 31 -7.02 0.33 -4.45
CA ARG A 31 -8.04 1.03 -5.23
C ARG A 31 -9.38 0.30 -5.21
N ILE A 32 -9.35 -1.02 -5.32
CA ILE A 32 -10.55 -1.87 -5.26
C ILE A 32 -11.04 -1.98 -3.81
N ALA A 33 -10.11 -1.99 -2.84
CA ALA A 33 -10.38 -2.18 -1.42
C ALA A 33 -11.27 -3.42 -1.19
N TYR A 34 -12.22 -3.34 -0.26
CA TYR A 34 -13.14 -4.44 0.06
C TYR A 34 -14.44 -4.41 -0.74
N GLN A 35 -14.53 -3.56 -1.77
CA GLN A 35 -15.75 -3.34 -2.55
C GLN A 35 -17.02 -3.06 -1.72
N ASN A 36 -16.86 -2.55 -0.50
CA ASN A 36 -18.01 -2.27 0.36
C ASN A 36 -18.85 -1.15 -0.27
N ARG A 37 -20.13 -1.43 -0.56
CA ARG A 37 -21.09 -0.51 -1.18
C ARG A 37 -22.13 -0.11 -0.12
N PRO A 38 -21.83 0.86 0.77
CA PRO A 38 -22.79 1.29 1.79
C PRO A 38 -24.09 1.85 1.19
N ARG A 39 -24.05 2.33 -0.06
CA ARG A 39 -25.22 2.67 -0.88
C ARG A 39 -25.25 1.77 -2.12
N LEU A 40 -25.96 0.65 -2.00
CA LEU A 40 -25.93 -0.42 -3.01
C LEU A 40 -26.52 0.00 -4.37
N PHE A 41 -27.49 0.92 -4.37
CA PHE A 41 -28.22 1.33 -5.57
C PHE A 41 -27.68 2.60 -6.24
N ASP A 42 -26.66 3.24 -5.67
CA ASP A 42 -26.03 4.41 -6.28
C ASP A 42 -25.25 3.96 -7.53
N ARG A 43 -25.69 4.46 -8.70
CA ARG A 43 -25.04 4.17 -9.99
C ARG A 43 -23.69 4.87 -10.12
N ASN A 44 -23.52 6.01 -9.46
CA ASN A 44 -22.25 6.75 -9.46
C ASN A 44 -21.47 6.45 -8.17
N VAL A 45 -20.38 5.69 -8.30
CA VAL A 45 -19.53 5.31 -7.17
C VAL A 45 -18.36 6.27 -7.08
N MET A 46 -18.36 7.10 -6.05
CA MET A 46 -17.22 7.96 -5.74
C MET A 46 -16.23 7.18 -4.88
N LEU A 47 -15.06 6.85 -5.45
CA LEU A 47 -13.98 6.26 -4.67
C LEU A 47 -13.28 7.34 -3.83
N PRO A 48 -12.84 7.03 -2.60
CA PRO A 48 -12.00 7.92 -1.83
C PRO A 48 -10.70 8.25 -2.57
N GLU A 49 -10.18 9.45 -2.34
CA GLU A 49 -8.86 9.84 -2.82
C GLU A 49 -7.76 8.99 -2.18
N MET A 50 -6.84 8.48 -2.99
CA MET A 50 -5.73 7.64 -2.55
C MET A 50 -4.70 8.45 -1.75
N LEU A 51 -4.01 7.81 -0.81
CA LEU A 51 -2.93 8.43 -0.02
C LEU A 51 -1.57 8.40 -0.72
N TYR A 52 -1.46 7.58 -1.77
CA TYR A 52 -0.26 7.42 -2.59
C TYR A 52 -0.51 8.04 -3.96
N GLU A 53 0.56 8.53 -4.59
CA GLU A 53 0.48 9.15 -5.92
C GLU A 53 0.70 8.16 -7.05
N SER A 54 1.57 7.17 -6.82
CA SER A 54 1.94 6.18 -7.82
C SER A 54 2.19 4.82 -7.17
N VAL A 55 2.16 3.79 -8.01
CA VAL A 55 2.33 2.41 -7.60
C VAL A 55 3.48 1.79 -8.39
N VAL A 56 4.41 1.18 -7.66
CA VAL A 56 5.48 0.36 -8.24
C VAL A 56 5.22 -1.10 -7.88
N GLU A 57 5.35 -1.96 -8.88
CA GLU A 57 5.15 -3.39 -8.73
C GLU A 57 6.50 -4.09 -8.57
N ALA A 58 6.74 -4.67 -7.40
CA ALA A 58 7.88 -5.51 -7.12
C ALA A 58 7.70 -6.87 -7.81
N ASP A 59 8.71 -7.28 -8.58
CA ASP A 59 8.76 -8.64 -9.14
C ASP A 59 9.27 -9.60 -8.06
N GLU A 60 8.33 -10.10 -7.25
CA GLU A 60 8.53 -11.13 -6.24
C GLU A 60 7.27 -12.01 -6.16
N ARG A 61 7.36 -13.15 -5.49
CA ARG A 61 6.20 -13.95 -5.11
C ARG A 61 6.48 -14.79 -3.89
N VAL A 62 5.63 -14.66 -2.88
CA VAL A 62 5.62 -15.51 -1.69
C VAL A 62 4.25 -16.16 -1.57
N ALA A 63 4.23 -17.47 -1.31
CA ALA A 63 3.04 -18.26 -1.07
C ALA A 63 2.43 -17.96 0.31
N ALA A 64 1.23 -18.48 0.56
CA ALA A 64 0.50 -18.22 1.81
C ALA A 64 1.16 -18.88 3.04
N ASP A 65 1.91 -19.96 2.84
CA ASP A 65 2.69 -20.66 3.87
C ASP A 65 4.09 -20.05 4.09
N GLY A 66 4.47 -19.06 3.28
CA GLY A 66 5.77 -18.39 3.36
C GLY A 66 6.83 -18.93 2.40
N GLU A 67 6.50 -19.93 1.55
CA GLU A 67 7.42 -20.38 0.49
C GLU A 67 7.68 -19.25 -0.51
N VAL A 68 8.95 -19.03 -0.86
CA VAL A 68 9.33 -18.06 -1.88
C VAL A 68 9.22 -18.74 -3.25
N ILE A 69 8.18 -18.38 -4.01
CA ILE A 69 7.95 -18.85 -5.38
C ILE A 69 8.85 -18.08 -6.37
N ARG A 70 9.10 -16.80 -6.08
CA ARG A 70 9.98 -15.94 -6.88
C ARG A 70 10.68 -14.95 -5.95
N ASP A 71 12.01 -14.97 -6.00
CA ASP A 71 12.83 -14.02 -5.27
C ASP A 71 12.59 -12.58 -5.74
N LEU A 72 12.82 -11.64 -4.82
CA LEU A 72 12.66 -10.23 -5.10
C LEU A 72 13.78 -9.73 -6.03
N ASP A 73 13.39 -9.18 -7.18
CA ASP A 73 14.30 -8.39 -8.02
C ASP A 73 14.54 -7.01 -7.37
N GLU A 74 15.51 -6.94 -6.46
CA GLU A 74 15.87 -5.70 -5.76
C GLU A 74 16.42 -4.62 -6.70
N ALA A 75 17.12 -5.02 -7.76
CA ALA A 75 17.73 -4.09 -8.71
C ALA A 75 16.64 -3.43 -9.57
N GLY A 76 15.75 -4.23 -10.14
CA GLY A 76 14.61 -3.74 -10.92
C GLY A 76 13.64 -2.92 -10.07
N LEU A 77 13.38 -3.33 -8.82
CA LEU A 77 12.55 -2.58 -7.90
C LEU A 77 13.16 -1.20 -7.60
N ARG A 78 14.45 -1.14 -7.27
CA ARG A 78 15.13 0.11 -6.95
C ARG A 78 15.11 1.09 -8.12
N LEU A 79 15.35 0.61 -9.35
CA LEU A 79 15.25 1.43 -10.56
C LEU A 79 13.83 1.96 -10.77
N SER A 80 12.82 1.10 -10.61
CA SER A 80 11.42 1.48 -10.75
C SER A 80 10.99 2.52 -9.71
N MET A 81 11.45 2.38 -8.47
CA MET A 81 11.22 3.36 -7.41
C MET A 81 11.88 4.70 -7.71
N GLN A 82 13.11 4.71 -8.23
CA GLN A 82 13.81 5.96 -8.59
C GLN A 82 13.11 6.67 -9.75
N ALA A 83 12.63 5.94 -10.75
CA ALA A 83 11.88 6.50 -11.87
C ALA A 83 10.50 7.03 -11.46
N ALA A 84 9.85 6.38 -10.48
CA ALA A 84 8.55 6.77 -9.95
C ALA A 84 8.63 7.76 -8.77
N ALA A 85 9.84 8.06 -8.28
CA ALA A 85 10.03 8.87 -7.09
C ALA A 85 9.54 10.30 -7.34
N PRO A 86 8.66 10.83 -6.49
CA PRO A 86 8.38 12.26 -6.49
C PRO A 86 9.66 13.05 -6.13
N PRO A 87 9.91 14.23 -6.72
CA PRO A 87 11.03 15.08 -6.30
C PRO A 87 10.89 15.41 -4.81
N ALA A 88 11.80 14.83 -4.00
CA ALA A 88 11.95 14.92 -2.54
C ALA A 88 10.80 14.35 -1.68
N SER A 89 10.95 13.13 -1.15
CA SER A 89 10.77 12.72 0.27
C SER A 89 10.82 11.18 0.41
N PRO A 90 11.40 10.58 1.48
CA PRO A 90 11.74 9.14 1.54
C PRO A 90 10.64 8.21 2.07
N ALA A 91 9.38 8.64 2.19
CA ALA A 91 8.31 7.83 2.76
C ALA A 91 7.75 6.80 1.76
N THR A 92 8.53 5.76 1.46
CA THR A 92 8.06 4.60 0.70
C THR A 92 7.22 3.70 1.61
N LEU A 93 5.92 3.60 1.34
CA LEU A 93 5.05 2.66 2.04
C LEU A 93 5.16 1.29 1.35
N ALA A 94 6.11 0.48 1.80
CA ALA A 94 6.25 -0.90 1.33
C ALA A 94 5.16 -1.75 1.99
N SER A 95 4.15 -2.17 1.22
CA SER A 95 3.13 -3.11 1.70
C SER A 95 3.67 -4.55 1.75
N ARG A 96 4.67 -4.81 2.60
CA ARG A 96 5.00 -6.19 3.00
C ARG A 96 3.85 -6.67 3.86
N ARG A 97 3.14 -7.71 3.40
CA ARG A 97 1.99 -8.31 4.09
C ARG A 97 2.35 -8.58 5.56
N PHE A 98 1.72 -7.81 6.45
CA PHE A 98 1.99 -7.74 7.88
C PHE A 98 1.71 -9.09 8.53
N ARG A 99 2.72 -9.64 9.22
CA ARG A 99 2.67 -10.89 9.96
C ARG A 99 1.81 -10.68 11.22
N LEU A 100 0.51 -10.95 11.16
CA LEU A 100 -0.30 -11.10 12.38
C LEU A 100 0.13 -12.40 13.06
N ARG A 101 1.02 -12.30 14.05
CA ARG A 101 1.17 -13.34 15.07
C ARG A 101 -0.11 -13.35 15.90
N THR A 102 -1.07 -14.19 15.53
CA THR A 102 -2.12 -14.60 16.47
C THR A 102 -1.45 -15.35 17.61
N ARG A 103 -1.33 -14.69 18.77
CA ARG A 103 -1.15 -15.38 20.06
C ARG A 103 -2.34 -16.34 20.21
N ALA A 104 -2.06 -17.64 20.24
CA ALA A 104 -2.98 -18.60 20.81
C ALA A 104 -3.13 -18.25 22.29
N ALA A 105 -4.31 -17.74 22.66
CA ALA A 105 -4.74 -17.70 24.05
C ALA A 105 -5.01 -19.15 24.49
N ARG A 106 -4.39 -19.54 25.60
CA ARG A 106 -4.87 -20.61 26.47
C ARG A 106 -5.44 -19.93 27.70
#